data_AF-A0A7C3UTB4-F1
#
_entry.id   AF-A0A7C3UTB4-F1
#
_cell.length_a   1.000
_cell.length_b   1.000
_cell.length_c   1.000
_cell.angle_alpha   90.00
_cell.angle_beta   90.00
_cell.angle_gamma   90.00
#
_symmetry.space_group_name_H-M   'P 1'
#
loop_
_entity.id
_entity.type
_entity.pdbx_description
1 polymer ?
#
loop_
_entity_poly.entity_id
_entity_poly.type
_entity_poly.pdbx_seq_one_letter_code
_entity_poly.pdbx_strand_id
1 'polypeptide(L)'
;VDKSSGYCYTGGLIGKLGSYGSIRNCFSFTNVTGDRSSNSTSYVGGLIGYIDQSSFVFNCYSKGLVTGANNSGGLIGGGVNDSSVINSYWDINTSDQSTSFAGTGKTTEQMKQKITYVNWDFNNIWYISENKYYPILRGMKVTVPNFIGLSKEDAIRSISDNFLSLGILGERYSDIYSDNTVAYQRPSVGTEVPVSYTVNILVSKGSANNVDPLSISTIEELQLITHDPENIYTPNKNYVLANDIDASDTKNWTSSEYDITGFIPISYPLIDDNEFSGIFDGSNYVIKNLYIYSFKDDIALFSCINEDATIKNLGLVNISLTSKNNIAGLAWKNKGKIENVYLYGSIISCDPPYSKTGLNYAFVLDNSGNIENCYTICRLNVPSQYYNSSGFVCNNNSDSSIINCYSIPLFETSYSASNLYGFCVNAKSGSAILSSYWNITLSKVVNSSGGDGKTTEELKNQSTFTNWDFDNIWSISGDESNKSYPYLKNQSLLTVPNVINLKKDEGR
;
A
#
# COMPACT_ATOMS: atom_id res chain seq x y z
N VAL A 1 -66.60 -7.78 53.63
CA VAL A 1 -65.71 -8.28 52.55
C VAL A 1 -64.31 -8.19 53.09
N ASP A 2 -63.80 -9.31 53.61
CA ASP A 2 -62.45 -9.43 54.17
C ASP A 2 -61.41 -8.98 53.15
N LYS A 3 -60.73 -7.87 53.44
CA LYS A 3 -59.51 -7.50 52.72
C LYS A 3 -58.39 -8.30 53.37
N SER A 4 -57.94 -9.36 52.70
CA SER A 4 -56.72 -10.07 53.10
C SER A 4 -55.56 -9.07 53.16
N SER A 5 -54.92 -8.97 54.33
CA SER A 5 -53.64 -8.29 54.50
C SER A 5 -52.56 -9.13 53.79
N GLY A 6 -52.46 -8.97 52.46
CA GLY A 6 -51.47 -9.66 51.64
C GLY A 6 -50.11 -9.01 51.77
N TYR A 7 -49.06 -9.83 51.86
CA TYR A 7 -47.69 -9.37 51.68
C TYR A 7 -47.41 -9.20 50.18
N CYS A 8 -46.86 -8.06 49.79
CA CYS A 8 -46.41 -7.81 48.43
C CYS A 8 -44.89 -7.87 48.37
N TYR A 9 -44.34 -8.75 47.53
CA TYR A 9 -42.90 -8.91 47.36
C TYR A 9 -42.50 -8.49 45.95
N THR A 10 -41.76 -7.40 45.83
CA THR A 10 -41.36 -6.83 44.54
C THR A 10 -39.84 -6.68 44.50
N GLY A 11 -39.20 -7.40 43.57
CA GLY A 11 -37.77 -7.27 43.33
C GLY A 11 -37.48 -7.09 41.85
N GLY A 12 -36.38 -6.40 41.56
CA GLY A 12 -35.94 -6.15 40.18
C GLY A 12 -35.55 -7.42 39.41
N LEU A 13 -35.31 -8.53 40.11
CA LEU A 13 -35.12 -9.87 39.54
C LEU A 13 -35.98 -10.93 40.22
N ILE A 14 -36.07 -10.89 41.56
CA ILE A 14 -36.79 -11.91 42.35
C ILE A 14 -37.80 -11.24 43.28
N GLY A 15 -39.08 -11.60 43.19
CA GLY A 15 -40.09 -11.16 44.16
C GLY A 15 -39.80 -11.70 45.56
N LYS A 16 -39.86 -13.02 45.72
CA LYS A 16 -39.53 -13.72 46.98
C LYS A 16 -38.55 -14.86 46.71
N LEU A 17 -37.42 -14.89 47.42
CA LEU A 17 -36.51 -16.04 47.48
C LEU A 17 -37.01 -16.96 48.61
N GLY A 18 -37.48 -18.15 48.26
CA GLY A 18 -38.01 -19.13 49.22
C GLY A 18 -36.92 -19.76 50.09
N SER A 19 -37.34 -20.53 51.09
CA SER A 19 -36.43 -21.14 52.07
C SER A 19 -35.37 -22.01 51.39
N TYR A 20 -34.12 -21.93 51.86
CA TYR A 20 -32.97 -22.60 51.26
C TYR A 20 -32.66 -22.16 49.81
N GLY A 21 -33.25 -21.05 49.35
CA GLY A 21 -33.01 -20.50 48.02
C GLY A 21 -31.60 -19.94 47.89
N SER A 22 -30.98 -20.13 46.73
CA SER A 22 -29.64 -19.61 46.43
C SER A 22 -29.65 -18.80 45.15
N ILE A 23 -29.15 -17.56 45.23
CA ILE A 23 -28.90 -16.68 44.09
C ILE A 23 -27.42 -16.30 44.06
N ARG A 24 -26.80 -16.40 42.89
CA ARG A 24 -25.37 -16.14 42.71
C ARG A 24 -25.09 -15.44 41.40
N ASN A 25 -24.19 -14.47 41.42
CA ASN A 25 -23.74 -13.75 40.23
C ASN A 25 -24.89 -13.10 39.42
N CYS A 26 -25.81 -12.43 40.13
CA CYS A 26 -26.98 -11.81 39.51
C CYS A 26 -27.00 -10.29 39.72
N PHE A 27 -27.62 -9.56 38.80
CA PHE A 27 -27.78 -8.12 38.94
C PHE A 27 -29.10 -7.61 38.39
N SER A 28 -29.50 -6.41 38.82
CA SER A 28 -30.66 -5.71 38.25
C SER A 28 -30.45 -4.22 38.09
N PHE A 29 -30.82 -3.72 36.90
CA PHE A 29 -30.88 -2.30 36.55
C PHE A 29 -32.30 -1.75 36.57
N THR A 30 -33.28 -2.61 36.85
CA THR A 30 -34.70 -2.30 36.73
C THR A 30 -35.12 -1.32 37.81
N ASN A 31 -35.85 -0.28 37.43
CA ASN A 31 -36.53 0.58 38.39
C ASN A 31 -37.72 -0.19 38.99
N VAL A 32 -37.74 -0.34 40.30
CA VAL A 32 -38.73 -1.15 41.03
C VAL A 32 -39.66 -0.24 41.79
N THR A 33 -40.96 -0.35 41.53
CA THR A 33 -42.01 0.35 42.27
C THR A 33 -42.91 -0.65 42.97
N GLY A 34 -42.97 -0.59 44.29
CA GLY A 34 -43.94 -1.35 45.09
C GLY A 34 -45.20 -0.55 45.40
N ASP A 35 -46.27 -1.29 45.73
CA ASP A 35 -47.56 -0.71 46.10
C ASP A 35 -47.42 0.25 47.30
N ARG A 36 -48.13 1.38 47.23
CA ARG A 36 -48.18 2.45 48.24
C ARG A 36 -49.40 2.36 49.16
N SER A 37 -50.20 1.30 49.05
CA SER A 37 -51.33 1.07 49.94
C SER A 37 -50.87 0.96 51.41
N SER A 38 -51.43 1.81 52.28
CA SER A 38 -51.14 1.81 53.73
C SER A 38 -51.58 0.55 54.46
N ASN A 39 -52.33 -0.33 53.79
CA ASN A 39 -52.99 -1.50 54.39
C ASN A 39 -52.31 -2.84 54.02
N SER A 40 -51.19 -2.82 53.30
CA SER A 40 -50.39 -4.01 52.95
C SER A 40 -48.92 -3.80 53.28
N THR A 41 -48.28 -4.82 53.86
CA THR A 41 -46.82 -4.81 54.05
C THR A 41 -46.16 -5.12 52.71
N SER A 42 -45.54 -4.09 52.12
CA SER A 42 -44.83 -4.17 50.84
C SER A 42 -43.32 -4.21 51.09
N TYR A 43 -42.66 -5.23 50.56
CA TYR A 43 -41.20 -5.39 50.55
C TYR A 43 -40.69 -5.18 49.14
N VAL A 44 -39.94 -4.10 48.96
CA VAL A 44 -39.44 -3.65 47.66
C VAL A 44 -37.92 -3.64 47.71
N GLY A 45 -37.29 -4.49 46.91
CA GLY A 45 -35.83 -4.53 46.80
C GLY A 45 -35.35 -4.25 45.38
N GLY A 46 -34.21 -3.57 45.25
CA GLY A 46 -33.63 -3.33 43.92
C GLY A 46 -33.29 -4.61 43.17
N LEU A 47 -32.96 -5.71 43.88
CA LEU A 47 -32.78 -7.04 43.30
C LEU A 47 -33.83 -8.04 43.79
N ILE A 48 -34.04 -8.12 45.10
CA ILE A 48 -34.90 -9.13 45.74
C ILE A 48 -35.92 -8.47 46.67
N GLY A 49 -37.21 -8.74 46.48
CA GLY A 49 -38.25 -8.20 47.37
C GLY A 49 -38.11 -8.74 48.80
N TYR A 50 -38.13 -10.06 48.95
CA TYR A 50 -38.04 -10.73 50.26
C TYR A 50 -37.19 -12.01 50.23
N ILE A 51 -36.38 -12.25 51.27
CA ILE A 51 -35.64 -13.51 51.46
C ILE A 51 -36.18 -14.30 52.66
N ASP A 52 -36.46 -15.59 52.45
CA ASP A 52 -36.97 -16.50 53.47
C ASP A 52 -35.84 -17.31 54.14
N GLN A 53 -36.18 -18.16 55.12
CA GLN A 53 -35.22 -18.82 56.02
C GLN A 53 -34.09 -19.57 55.30
N SER A 54 -32.88 -19.47 55.88
CA SER A 54 -31.67 -20.15 55.40
C SER A 54 -31.36 -19.93 53.91
N SER A 55 -31.65 -18.73 53.39
CA SER A 55 -31.35 -18.36 52.00
C SER A 55 -29.94 -17.82 51.83
N PHE A 56 -29.46 -17.85 50.59
CA PHE A 56 -28.09 -17.52 50.22
C PHE A 56 -28.03 -16.54 49.04
N VAL A 57 -27.43 -15.37 49.25
CA VAL A 57 -27.23 -14.34 48.23
C VAL A 57 -25.73 -14.04 48.10
N PHE A 58 -25.13 -14.37 46.97
CA PHE A 58 -23.69 -14.22 46.75
C PHE A 58 -23.38 -13.45 45.48
N ASN A 59 -22.43 -12.51 45.55
CA ASN A 59 -21.91 -11.78 44.39
C ASN A 59 -23.03 -11.15 43.54
N CYS A 60 -23.96 -10.45 44.19
CA CYS A 60 -25.13 -9.89 43.54
C CYS A 60 -25.16 -8.36 43.67
N TYR A 61 -25.80 -7.65 42.75
CA TYR A 61 -25.99 -6.21 42.93
C TYR A 61 -27.24 -5.60 42.29
N SER A 62 -27.58 -4.39 42.72
CA SER A 62 -28.65 -3.57 42.13
C SER A 62 -28.21 -2.13 41.92
N LYS A 63 -28.78 -1.48 40.91
CA LYS A 63 -28.64 -0.02 40.71
C LYS A 63 -29.90 0.69 40.24
N GLY A 64 -31.00 -0.02 39.98
CA GLY A 64 -32.25 0.63 39.58
C GLY A 64 -32.88 1.42 40.72
N LEU A 65 -33.65 2.46 40.37
CA LEU A 65 -34.41 3.27 41.32
C LEU A 65 -35.39 2.37 42.10
N VAL A 66 -35.42 2.47 43.42
CA VAL A 66 -36.37 1.73 44.26
C VAL A 66 -37.36 2.70 44.87
N THR A 67 -38.66 2.44 44.67
CA THR A 67 -39.74 3.27 45.20
C THR A 67 -40.77 2.38 45.91
N GLY A 68 -40.97 2.59 47.21
CA GLY A 68 -41.93 1.82 48.01
C GLY A 68 -42.33 2.56 49.28
N ALA A 69 -43.50 2.24 49.84
CA ALA A 69 -44.07 2.98 50.98
C ALA A 69 -43.61 2.52 52.37
N ASN A 70 -43.21 1.24 52.52
CA ASN A 70 -42.94 0.64 53.84
C ASN A 70 -41.51 0.10 53.95
N ASN A 71 -41.21 -1.04 53.33
CA ASN A 71 -39.89 -1.68 53.42
C ASN A 71 -39.19 -1.63 52.06
N SER A 72 -38.49 -0.53 51.79
CA SER A 72 -37.71 -0.31 50.58
C SER A 72 -36.23 -0.50 50.89
N GLY A 73 -35.56 -1.39 50.16
CA GLY A 73 -34.14 -1.63 50.32
C GLY A 73 -33.40 -1.56 49.00
N GLY A 74 -32.20 -0.98 49.03
CA GLY A 74 -31.37 -0.81 47.84
C GLY A 74 -31.10 -2.14 47.11
N LEU A 75 -30.79 -3.22 47.84
CA LEU A 75 -30.59 -4.57 47.29
C LEU A 75 -31.78 -5.50 47.58
N ILE A 76 -32.12 -5.63 48.87
CA ILE A 76 -33.16 -6.51 49.40
C ILE A 76 -34.15 -5.69 50.23
N GLY A 77 -35.45 -5.89 49.99
CA GLY A 77 -36.54 -5.18 50.68
C GLY A 77 -36.82 -5.67 52.10
N GLY A 78 -36.75 -6.98 52.36
CA GLY A 78 -36.92 -7.56 53.70
C GLY A 78 -36.55 -9.03 53.78
N GLY A 79 -36.52 -9.59 54.98
CA GLY A 79 -36.24 -11.01 55.17
C GLY A 79 -36.11 -11.44 56.63
N VAL A 80 -35.51 -12.62 56.81
CA VAL A 80 -35.20 -13.22 58.11
C VAL A 80 -33.70 -13.30 58.36
N ASN A 81 -33.29 -13.13 59.62
CA ASN A 81 -31.90 -12.90 60.02
C ASN A 81 -30.98 -14.12 59.94
N ASP A 82 -31.50 -15.31 59.63
CA ASP A 82 -30.73 -16.55 59.48
C ASP A 82 -30.19 -16.77 58.05
N SER A 83 -30.46 -15.84 57.13
CA SER A 83 -29.98 -15.88 55.74
C SER A 83 -28.62 -15.20 55.57
N SER A 84 -27.82 -15.69 54.61
CA SER A 84 -26.46 -15.17 54.33
C SER A 84 -26.42 -14.32 53.06
N VAL A 85 -26.02 -13.06 53.19
CA VAL A 85 -25.83 -12.13 52.07
C VAL A 85 -24.39 -11.65 52.05
N ILE A 86 -23.63 -12.11 51.06
CA ILE A 86 -22.17 -11.98 51.01
C ILE A 86 -21.73 -11.35 49.69
N ASN A 87 -20.74 -10.45 49.75
CA ASN A 87 -20.16 -9.74 48.61
C ASN A 87 -21.21 -9.15 47.65
N SER A 88 -22.28 -8.59 48.21
CA SER A 88 -23.43 -8.12 47.43
C SER A 88 -23.73 -6.66 47.76
N TYR A 89 -24.04 -5.87 46.73
CA TYR A 89 -23.95 -4.42 46.79
C TYR A 89 -25.17 -3.72 46.17
N TRP A 90 -25.44 -2.49 46.55
CA TRP A 90 -26.33 -1.63 45.78
C TRP A 90 -25.73 -0.25 45.58
N ASP A 91 -26.12 0.40 44.49
CA ASP A 91 -25.77 1.80 44.25
C ASP A 91 -26.68 2.74 45.05
N ILE A 92 -26.12 3.43 46.05
CA ILE A 92 -26.86 4.36 46.92
C ILE A 92 -27.39 5.56 46.12
N ASN A 93 -26.65 6.04 45.12
CA ASN A 93 -26.99 7.25 44.39
C ASN A 93 -28.11 7.01 43.39
N THR A 94 -28.09 5.88 42.65
CA THR A 94 -29.09 5.62 41.61
C THR A 94 -30.32 4.89 42.12
N SER A 95 -30.21 4.13 43.22
CA SER A 95 -31.38 3.47 43.83
C SER A 95 -32.26 4.41 44.66
N ASP A 96 -31.73 5.58 45.06
CA ASP A 96 -32.34 6.49 46.04
C ASP A 96 -32.61 5.83 47.40
N GLN A 97 -31.80 4.82 47.76
CA GLN A 97 -31.90 4.10 49.03
C GLN A 97 -30.59 4.19 49.83
N SER A 98 -30.68 4.76 51.04
CA SER A 98 -29.56 4.80 51.98
C SER A 98 -29.37 3.48 52.76
N THR A 99 -30.39 2.61 52.77
CA THR A 99 -30.38 1.34 53.50
C THR A 99 -30.89 0.18 52.64
N SER A 100 -30.65 -1.03 53.12
CA SER A 100 -31.22 -2.26 52.60
C SER A 100 -31.30 -3.28 53.73
N PHE A 101 -32.19 -4.28 53.64
CA PHE A 101 -32.25 -5.35 54.63
C PHE A 101 -30.89 -6.03 54.83
N ALA A 102 -30.15 -6.26 53.75
CA ALA A 102 -28.80 -6.83 53.78
C ALA A 102 -27.99 -6.41 52.54
N GLY A 103 -26.68 -6.69 52.56
CA GLY A 103 -25.72 -6.24 51.54
C GLY A 103 -24.99 -4.96 51.96
N THR A 104 -24.21 -4.37 51.07
CA THR A 104 -23.43 -3.15 51.35
C THR A 104 -23.67 -2.07 50.30
N GLY A 105 -24.11 -0.89 50.73
CA GLY A 105 -24.29 0.26 49.84
C GLY A 105 -22.95 0.85 49.41
N LYS A 106 -22.87 1.24 48.13
CA LYS A 106 -21.70 1.85 47.52
C LYS A 106 -22.13 3.03 46.67
N THR A 107 -21.25 4.02 46.50
CA THR A 107 -21.50 5.14 45.58
C THR A 107 -21.39 4.67 44.13
N THR A 108 -21.96 5.42 43.18
CA THR A 108 -21.82 5.12 41.74
C THR A 108 -20.37 5.04 41.29
N GLU A 109 -19.50 5.88 41.84
CA GLU A 109 -18.07 5.83 41.54
C GLU A 109 -17.44 4.53 42.03
N GLN A 110 -17.73 4.12 43.28
CA GLN A 110 -17.25 2.86 43.84
C GLN A 110 -17.79 1.65 43.07
N MET A 111 -19.06 1.66 42.65
CA MET A 111 -19.68 0.59 41.87
C MET A 111 -19.08 0.42 40.46
N LYS A 112 -18.30 1.40 39.98
CA LYS A 112 -17.56 1.30 38.70
C LYS A 112 -16.10 0.93 38.89
N GLN A 113 -15.68 0.62 40.11
CA GLN A 113 -14.31 0.24 40.45
C GLN A 113 -14.22 -1.25 40.78
N LYS A 114 -13.30 -1.98 40.13
CA LYS A 114 -13.12 -3.42 40.37
C LYS A 114 -12.83 -3.75 41.84
N ILE A 115 -12.11 -2.88 42.54
CA ILE A 115 -11.71 -3.06 43.95
C ILE A 115 -12.89 -3.15 44.91
N THR A 116 -14.06 -2.61 44.54
CA THR A 116 -15.29 -2.68 45.33
C THR A 116 -15.82 -4.12 45.45
N TYR A 117 -15.56 -4.94 44.45
CA TYR A 117 -16.12 -6.28 44.30
C TYR A 117 -15.19 -7.35 44.85
N VAL A 118 -15.02 -7.34 46.18
CA VAL A 118 -14.16 -8.28 46.90
C VAL A 118 -14.60 -9.73 46.62
N ASN A 119 -13.65 -10.60 46.28
CA ASN A 119 -13.86 -12.02 45.97
C ASN A 119 -14.73 -12.32 44.73
N TRP A 120 -14.93 -11.36 43.83
CA TRP A 120 -15.59 -11.62 42.54
C TRP A 120 -14.58 -12.16 41.51
N ASP A 121 -15.01 -13.16 40.73
CA ASP A 121 -14.21 -13.71 39.64
C ASP A 121 -14.35 -12.86 38.36
N PHE A 122 -13.43 -11.93 38.18
CA PHE A 122 -13.33 -11.11 36.96
C PHE A 122 -12.59 -11.78 35.80
N ASN A 123 -12.06 -12.98 36.00
CA ASN A 123 -11.39 -13.72 34.94
C ASN A 123 -12.42 -14.54 34.14
N ASN A 124 -13.39 -15.15 34.84
CA ASN A 124 -14.33 -16.08 34.21
C ASN A 124 -15.79 -15.63 34.23
N ILE A 125 -16.23 -14.86 35.23
CA ILE A 125 -17.66 -14.57 35.43
C ILE A 125 -18.00 -13.12 35.05
N TRP A 126 -17.27 -12.18 35.63
CA TRP A 126 -17.59 -10.76 35.53
C TRP A 126 -16.60 -10.01 34.63
N TYR A 127 -17.11 -9.02 33.91
CA TYR A 127 -16.32 -8.03 33.18
C TYR A 127 -16.64 -6.65 33.73
N ILE A 128 -15.61 -5.83 33.94
CA ILE A 128 -15.75 -4.43 34.34
C ILE A 128 -14.81 -3.57 33.50
N SER A 129 -15.34 -2.46 33.02
CA SER A 129 -14.56 -1.38 32.42
C SER A 129 -14.41 -0.29 33.47
N GLU A 130 -13.21 -0.22 34.07
CA GLU A 130 -12.90 0.65 35.21
C GLU A 130 -13.35 2.09 34.96
N ASN A 131 -14.03 2.67 35.96
CA ASN A 131 -14.55 4.04 35.96
C ASN A 131 -15.63 4.35 34.92
N LYS A 132 -16.01 3.38 34.07
CA LYS A 132 -16.95 3.60 32.96
C LYS A 132 -18.29 2.93 33.19
N TYR A 133 -18.28 1.62 33.38
CA TYR A 133 -19.48 0.78 33.46
C TYR A 133 -19.50 -0.09 34.72
N TYR A 134 -20.71 -0.46 35.15
CA TYR A 134 -20.92 -1.46 36.21
C TYR A 134 -20.51 -2.86 35.72
N PRO A 135 -20.16 -3.81 36.61
CA PRO A 135 -19.85 -5.17 36.20
C PRO A 135 -21.00 -5.84 35.47
N ILE A 136 -20.70 -6.47 34.35
CA ILE A 136 -21.64 -7.29 33.58
C ILE A 136 -21.09 -8.71 33.44
N LEU A 137 -21.96 -9.66 33.12
CA LEU A 137 -21.55 -11.06 32.97
C LEU A 137 -20.80 -11.25 31.64
N ARG A 138 -19.65 -11.93 31.67
CA ARG A 138 -18.85 -12.27 30.48
C ARG A 138 -19.63 -13.10 29.46
N GLY A 139 -20.58 -13.91 29.92
CA GLY A 139 -21.45 -14.71 29.06
C GLY A 139 -22.55 -13.93 28.32
N MET A 140 -22.74 -12.64 28.63
CA MET A 140 -23.66 -11.81 27.86
C MET A 140 -23.13 -11.61 26.45
N LYS A 141 -24.03 -11.64 25.48
CA LYS A 141 -23.69 -11.40 24.09
C LYS A 141 -23.83 -9.92 23.75
N VAL A 142 -22.88 -9.42 22.97
CA VAL A 142 -22.91 -8.10 22.34
C VAL A 142 -22.75 -8.28 20.84
N THR A 143 -23.34 -7.38 20.06
CA THR A 143 -23.22 -7.38 18.60
C THR A 143 -21.99 -6.59 18.20
N VAL A 144 -21.12 -7.17 17.36
CA VAL A 144 -19.93 -6.50 16.83
C VAL A 144 -20.35 -5.36 15.86
N PRO A 145 -20.02 -4.08 16.15
CA PRO A 145 -20.26 -2.95 15.25
C PRO A 145 -19.43 -3.00 13.96
N ASN A 146 -19.70 -2.07 13.04
CA ASN A 146 -18.82 -1.81 11.90
C ASN A 146 -17.74 -0.80 12.30
N PHE A 147 -16.49 -1.25 12.30
CA PHE A 147 -15.31 -0.43 12.53
C PHE A 147 -14.57 -0.09 11.23
N ILE A 148 -14.89 -0.76 10.12
CA ILE A 148 -14.23 -0.54 8.83
C ILE A 148 -14.51 0.90 8.38
N GLY A 149 -13.45 1.61 7.99
CA GLY A 149 -13.51 3.02 7.58
C GLY A 149 -13.43 4.02 8.73
N LEU A 150 -13.46 3.60 10.01
CA LEU A 150 -13.20 4.49 11.13
C LEU A 150 -11.70 4.77 11.27
N SER A 151 -11.37 5.93 11.85
CA SER A 151 -10.01 6.19 12.32
C SER A 151 -9.62 5.16 13.39
N LYS A 152 -8.33 4.86 13.51
CA LYS A 152 -7.80 3.97 14.55
C LYS A 152 -8.27 4.40 15.95
N GLU A 153 -8.26 5.70 16.24
CA GLU A 153 -8.72 6.23 17.53
C GLU A 153 -10.21 6.00 17.77
N ASP A 154 -11.06 6.27 16.77
CA ASP A 154 -12.51 6.11 16.90
C ASP A 154 -12.90 4.65 16.98
N ALA A 155 -12.19 3.77 16.26
CA ALA A 155 -12.35 2.33 16.39
C ALA A 155 -12.00 1.85 17.80
N ILE A 156 -10.90 2.33 18.39
CA ILE A 156 -10.50 1.98 19.77
C ILE A 156 -11.58 2.43 20.78
N ARG A 157 -12.09 3.65 20.64
CA ARG A 157 -13.17 4.18 21.49
C ARG A 157 -14.44 3.32 21.36
N SER A 158 -14.86 3.07 20.13
CA SER A 158 -16.08 2.30 19.81
C SER A 158 -15.99 0.84 20.29
N ILE A 159 -14.84 0.18 20.15
CA ILE A 159 -14.60 -1.17 20.70
C ILE A 159 -14.81 -1.17 22.22
N SER A 160 -14.26 -0.19 22.93
CA SER A 160 -14.41 -0.07 24.38
C SER A 160 -15.85 0.24 24.80
N ASP A 161 -16.55 1.13 24.09
CA ASP A 161 -17.96 1.48 24.36
C ASP A 161 -18.92 0.30 24.19
N ASN A 162 -18.56 -0.67 23.33
CA ASN A 162 -19.36 -1.86 23.06
C ASN A 162 -18.95 -3.09 23.88
N PHE A 163 -18.19 -2.89 24.97
CA PHE A 163 -17.73 -3.96 25.87
C PHE A 163 -16.87 -5.03 25.18
N LEU A 164 -16.12 -4.65 24.14
CA LEU A 164 -15.22 -5.52 23.39
C LEU A 164 -13.76 -5.21 23.75
N SER A 165 -12.85 -6.13 23.43
CA SER A 165 -11.41 -5.94 23.63
C SER A 165 -10.71 -5.72 22.29
N LEU A 166 -9.67 -4.87 22.26
CA LEU A 166 -8.90 -4.61 21.04
C LEU A 166 -7.80 -5.66 20.85
N GLY A 167 -7.72 -6.22 19.63
CA GLY A 167 -6.54 -6.87 19.10
C GLY A 167 -6.09 -6.15 17.83
N ILE A 168 -4.80 -5.81 17.70
CA ILE A 168 -4.25 -5.25 16.46
C ILE A 168 -3.41 -6.33 15.80
N LEU A 169 -3.83 -6.79 14.62
CA LEU A 169 -3.10 -7.81 13.87
C LEU A 169 -1.89 -7.24 13.12
N GLY A 170 -1.87 -5.92 12.89
CA GLY A 170 -0.82 -5.21 12.17
C GLY A 170 -1.37 -4.13 11.26
N GLU A 171 -0.54 -3.71 10.31
CA GLU A 171 -0.84 -2.67 9.34
C GLU A 171 -0.71 -3.23 7.91
N ARG A 172 -1.46 -2.67 6.96
CA ARG A 172 -1.41 -3.03 5.53
C ARG A 172 -1.61 -1.81 4.64
N TYR A 173 -1.06 -1.80 3.43
CA TYR A 173 -1.45 -0.80 2.43
C TYR A 173 -2.89 -1.05 1.94
N SER A 174 -3.59 0.03 1.58
CA SER A 174 -4.92 -0.01 0.99
C SER A 174 -5.19 1.22 0.14
N ASP A 175 -5.62 1.00 -1.10
CA ASP A 175 -6.03 2.08 -2.01
C ASP A 175 -7.46 2.60 -1.73
N ILE A 176 -8.19 1.92 -0.85
CA ILE A 176 -9.58 2.25 -0.48
C ILE A 176 -9.63 3.08 0.81
N TYR A 177 -8.75 2.77 1.77
CA TYR A 177 -8.75 3.40 3.09
C TYR A 177 -7.49 4.24 3.26
N SER A 178 -7.67 5.51 3.61
CA SER A 178 -6.58 6.43 3.95
C SER A 178 -5.73 5.91 5.11
N ASP A 179 -4.54 6.46 5.28
CA ASP A 179 -3.68 6.15 6.42
C ASP A 179 -4.43 6.27 7.76
N ASN A 180 -4.02 5.47 8.74
CA ASN A 180 -4.61 5.39 10.08
C ASN A 180 -6.12 5.03 10.12
N THR A 181 -6.65 4.42 9.06
CA THR A 181 -8.06 4.00 8.95
C THR A 181 -8.19 2.48 9.03
N VAL A 182 -9.20 1.95 9.72
CA VAL A 182 -9.43 0.50 9.82
C VAL A 182 -9.82 -0.08 8.46
N ALA A 183 -8.98 -0.96 7.92
CA ALA A 183 -9.19 -1.61 6.61
C ALA A 183 -9.82 -3.00 6.72
N TYR A 184 -9.78 -3.60 7.91
CA TYR A 184 -10.31 -4.94 8.16
C TYR A 184 -10.64 -5.09 9.64
N GLN A 185 -11.69 -5.87 9.91
CA GLN A 185 -12.03 -6.32 11.25
C GLN A 185 -12.36 -7.81 11.24
N ARG A 186 -12.15 -8.47 12.39
CA ARG A 186 -12.67 -9.79 12.70
C ARG A 186 -13.01 -9.87 14.20
N PRO A 187 -14.20 -10.35 14.58
CA PRO A 187 -15.27 -10.90 13.75
C PRO A 187 -15.98 -9.85 12.87
N SER A 188 -16.75 -10.31 11.88
CA SER A 188 -17.49 -9.43 10.98
C SER A 188 -18.60 -8.67 11.73
N VAL A 189 -18.97 -7.51 11.20
CA VAL A 189 -20.12 -6.73 11.68
C VAL A 189 -21.37 -7.61 11.85
N GLY A 190 -22.14 -7.36 12.91
CA GLY A 190 -23.36 -8.09 13.22
C GLY A 190 -23.14 -9.42 13.96
N THR A 191 -21.89 -9.89 14.09
CA THR A 191 -21.60 -11.13 14.84
C THR A 191 -21.95 -10.95 16.32
N GLU A 192 -22.67 -11.89 16.92
CA GLU A 192 -22.84 -11.94 18.36
C GLU A 192 -21.63 -12.62 19.03
N VAL A 193 -20.98 -11.92 19.95
CA VAL A 193 -19.83 -12.43 20.70
C VAL A 193 -20.02 -12.19 22.19
N PRO A 194 -19.38 -12.99 23.06
CA PRO A 194 -19.40 -12.70 24.49
C PRO A 194 -18.75 -11.34 24.78
N VAL A 195 -19.17 -10.71 25.87
CA VAL A 195 -18.49 -9.51 26.42
C VAL A 195 -17.00 -9.78 26.57
N SER A 196 -16.19 -8.76 26.30
CA SER A 196 -14.72 -8.74 26.28
C SER A 196 -14.06 -9.57 25.18
N TYR A 197 -14.82 -10.08 24.22
CA TYR A 197 -14.25 -10.76 23.06
C TYR A 197 -13.29 -9.83 22.30
N THR A 198 -12.15 -10.38 21.89
CA THR A 198 -11.12 -9.64 21.15
C THR A 198 -11.54 -9.45 19.71
N VAL A 199 -11.77 -8.20 19.32
CA VAL A 199 -11.91 -7.82 17.91
C VAL A 199 -10.54 -7.46 17.38
N ASN A 200 -10.12 -8.23 16.39
CA ASN A 200 -8.88 -8.04 15.66
C ASN A 200 -9.08 -7.08 14.49
N ILE A 201 -8.29 -6.01 14.44
CA ILE A 201 -8.31 -5.04 13.33
C ILE A 201 -6.98 -5.02 12.57
N LEU A 202 -7.04 -4.68 11.28
CA LEU A 202 -5.87 -4.20 10.51
C LEU A 202 -6.08 -2.74 10.17
N VAL A 203 -5.03 -1.94 10.36
CA VAL A 203 -5.03 -0.51 10.06
C VAL A 203 -4.35 -0.27 8.72
N SER A 204 -4.94 0.62 7.91
CA SER A 204 -4.38 1.04 6.62
C SER A 204 -3.17 1.94 6.83
N LYS A 205 -2.13 1.75 6.01
CA LYS A 205 -0.99 2.66 5.83
C LYS A 205 -1.21 3.68 4.71
N GLY A 206 -2.44 3.78 4.19
CA GLY A 206 -2.77 4.48 2.96
C GLY A 206 -2.43 3.66 1.71
N SER A 207 -2.57 4.28 0.54
CA SER A 207 -2.19 3.67 -0.73
C SER A 207 -0.67 3.46 -0.78
N ALA A 208 -0.23 2.34 -1.35
CA ALA A 208 1.19 2.13 -1.65
C ALA A 208 1.74 3.20 -2.61
N ASN A 209 0.85 3.88 -3.36
CA ASN A 209 1.17 4.97 -4.27
C ASN A 209 1.39 6.33 -3.58
N ASN A 210 1.09 6.45 -2.28
CA ASN A 210 1.22 7.67 -1.48
C ASN A 210 2.42 7.65 -0.52
N VAL A 211 3.37 6.73 -0.72
CA VAL A 211 4.71 6.91 -0.14
C VAL A 211 5.40 7.99 -0.98
N ASP A 212 5.87 9.07 -0.35
CA ASP A 212 6.75 10.03 -1.03
C ASP A 212 7.81 9.23 -1.79
N PRO A 213 7.97 9.45 -3.11
CA PRO A 213 8.89 8.64 -3.90
C PRO A 213 10.29 8.73 -3.27
N LEU A 214 10.95 7.58 -3.14
CA LEU A 214 12.28 7.52 -2.58
C LEU A 214 13.22 8.33 -3.48
N SER A 215 13.83 9.35 -2.89
CA SER A 215 14.75 10.21 -3.62
C SER A 215 16.07 9.48 -3.87
N ILE A 216 16.53 9.51 -5.12
CA ILE A 216 17.82 8.97 -5.55
C ILE A 216 18.70 10.13 -5.98
N SER A 217 19.84 10.29 -5.30
CA SER A 217 20.81 11.37 -5.53
C SER A 217 22.19 10.85 -5.93
N THR A 218 22.46 9.56 -5.71
CA THR A 218 23.75 8.91 -5.98
C THR A 218 23.60 7.65 -6.81
N ILE A 219 24.70 7.22 -7.44
CA ILE A 219 24.72 5.97 -8.22
C ILE A 219 24.64 4.74 -7.32
N GLU A 220 25.15 4.83 -6.10
CA GLU A 220 25.05 3.78 -5.08
C GLU A 220 23.59 3.57 -4.64
N GLU A 221 22.82 4.64 -4.39
CA GLU A 221 21.39 4.55 -4.09
C GLU A 221 20.60 3.95 -5.26
N LEU A 222 20.96 4.31 -6.50
CA LEU A 222 20.34 3.72 -7.69
C LEU A 222 20.60 2.21 -7.75
N GLN A 223 21.80 1.76 -7.37
CA GLN A 223 22.18 0.35 -7.38
C GLN A 223 21.37 -0.48 -6.36
N LEU A 224 20.97 0.14 -5.24
CA LEU A 224 20.19 -0.51 -4.19
C LEU A 224 18.78 -0.93 -4.65
N ILE A 225 18.22 -0.33 -5.71
CA ILE A 225 16.91 -0.74 -6.24
C ILE A 225 16.91 -2.24 -6.60
N THR A 226 18.02 -2.76 -7.11
CA THR A 226 18.17 -4.19 -7.44
C THR A 226 18.61 -5.01 -6.24
N HIS A 227 19.51 -4.48 -5.43
CA HIS A 227 20.17 -5.25 -4.39
C HIS A 227 20.34 -4.40 -3.13
N ASP A 228 19.32 -4.42 -2.27
CA ASP A 228 19.35 -3.81 -0.95
C ASP A 228 19.18 -4.87 0.15
N PRO A 229 20.22 -5.13 0.97
CA PRO A 229 20.11 -6.08 2.08
C PRO A 229 19.10 -5.65 3.15
N GLU A 230 18.76 -4.36 3.23
CA GLU A 230 17.83 -3.81 4.22
C GLU A 230 16.36 -3.77 3.73
N ASN A 231 16.10 -4.10 2.45
CA ASN A 231 14.78 -4.01 1.81
C ASN A 231 14.10 -2.62 1.93
N ILE A 232 14.90 -1.57 2.07
CA ILE A 232 14.49 -0.16 1.97
C ILE A 232 14.24 0.19 0.50
N TYR A 233 15.10 -0.25 -0.41
CA TYR A 233 14.95 -0.14 -1.85
C TYR A 233 14.48 -1.49 -2.41
N THR A 234 13.41 -1.48 -3.20
CA THR A 234 12.86 -2.67 -3.85
C THR A 234 12.24 -2.28 -5.20
N PRO A 235 12.29 -3.13 -6.24
CA PRO A 235 11.76 -2.80 -7.57
C PRO A 235 10.27 -2.46 -7.66
N ASN A 236 9.50 -2.69 -6.59
CA ASN A 236 8.08 -2.38 -6.48
C ASN A 236 7.77 -1.04 -5.79
N LYS A 237 8.78 -0.21 -5.52
CA LYS A 237 8.62 1.13 -4.94
C LYS A 237 8.74 2.24 -5.98
N ASN A 238 8.26 3.42 -5.60
CA ASN A 238 8.36 4.63 -6.40
C ASN A 238 9.65 5.38 -6.07
N TYR A 239 10.30 5.90 -7.10
CA TYR A 239 11.58 6.58 -7.07
C TYR A 239 11.52 7.89 -7.81
N VAL A 240 12.25 8.88 -7.31
CA VAL A 240 12.43 10.16 -7.97
C VAL A 240 13.90 10.56 -7.94
N LEU A 241 14.47 10.97 -9.09
CA LEU A 241 15.81 11.54 -9.07
C LEU A 241 15.80 12.94 -8.44
N ALA A 242 16.75 13.20 -7.53
CA ALA A 242 16.95 14.53 -6.93
C ALA A 242 17.96 15.40 -7.69
N ASN A 243 18.82 14.79 -8.51
CA ASN A 243 19.85 15.46 -9.28
C ASN A 243 20.33 14.57 -10.43
N ASP A 244 21.14 15.15 -11.32
CA ASP A 244 21.88 14.38 -12.31
C ASP A 244 22.82 13.39 -11.60
N ILE A 245 22.85 12.14 -12.06
CA ILE A 245 23.73 11.09 -11.54
C ILE A 245 24.90 10.91 -12.52
N ASP A 246 26.12 11.17 -12.06
CA ASP A 246 27.33 10.77 -12.77
C ASP A 246 27.71 9.34 -12.38
N ALA A 247 27.54 8.41 -13.31
CA ALA A 247 27.78 6.99 -13.08
C ALA A 247 29.14 6.52 -13.67
N SER A 248 30.09 7.45 -13.90
CA SER A 248 31.40 7.11 -14.47
C SER A 248 32.18 6.08 -13.64
N ASP A 249 31.94 6.03 -12.33
CA ASP A 249 32.61 5.13 -11.41
C ASP A 249 32.20 3.67 -11.60
N THR A 250 31.02 3.41 -12.17
CA THR A 250 30.52 2.03 -12.34
C THR A 250 31.41 1.21 -13.24
N LYS A 251 32.19 1.81 -14.15
CA LYS A 251 33.17 1.07 -14.97
C LYS A 251 34.18 0.27 -14.14
N ASN A 252 34.44 0.70 -12.91
CA ASN A 252 35.38 0.07 -12.00
C ASN A 252 34.70 -0.94 -11.06
N TRP A 253 33.37 -1.08 -11.12
CA TRP A 253 32.61 -1.99 -10.29
C TRP A 253 32.61 -3.40 -10.88
N THR A 254 32.61 -4.42 -10.02
CA THR A 254 32.56 -5.82 -10.42
C THR A 254 31.67 -6.60 -9.45
N SER A 255 30.76 -7.41 -9.99
CA SER A 255 29.98 -8.38 -9.23
C SER A 255 30.29 -9.79 -9.71
N SER A 256 30.89 -10.59 -8.83
CA SER A 256 31.11 -12.02 -9.08
C SER A 256 29.83 -12.86 -9.00
N GLU A 257 28.80 -12.36 -8.32
CA GLU A 257 27.51 -13.06 -8.21
C GLU A 257 26.78 -13.10 -9.56
N TYR A 258 26.86 -12.00 -10.31
CA TYR A 258 26.13 -11.83 -11.57
C TYR A 258 27.01 -11.86 -12.82
N ASP A 259 28.33 -12.07 -12.67
CA ASP A 259 29.29 -11.99 -13.78
C ASP A 259 29.20 -10.67 -14.57
N ILE A 260 28.92 -9.57 -13.87
CA ILE A 260 28.79 -8.21 -14.43
C ILE A 260 29.98 -7.36 -13.99
N THR A 261 30.58 -6.64 -14.94
CA THR A 261 31.47 -5.50 -14.67
C THR A 261 30.68 -4.23 -14.98
N GLY A 262 30.50 -3.33 -14.02
CA GLY A 262 29.56 -2.23 -14.19
C GLY A 262 28.48 -2.17 -13.13
N PHE A 263 27.47 -1.36 -13.45
CA PHE A 263 26.21 -1.29 -12.74
C PHE A 263 25.41 -2.58 -12.98
N ILE A 264 24.82 -3.15 -11.93
CA ILE A 264 23.90 -4.28 -12.05
C ILE A 264 22.52 -3.72 -12.42
N PRO A 265 21.91 -4.14 -13.56
CA PRO A 265 20.62 -3.65 -14.03
C PRO A 265 19.51 -3.63 -12.97
N ILE A 266 18.56 -2.73 -13.13
CA ILE A 266 17.33 -2.64 -12.31
C ILE A 266 16.48 -3.87 -12.57
N SER A 267 16.09 -4.56 -11.50
CA SER A 267 15.36 -5.84 -11.53
C SER A 267 16.13 -6.99 -12.20
N TYR A 268 17.45 -7.04 -11.99
CA TYR A 268 18.30 -8.17 -12.37
C TYR A 268 18.24 -9.30 -11.32
N PRO A 269 18.35 -10.60 -11.70
CA PRO A 269 18.50 -11.17 -13.05
C PRO A 269 17.21 -11.16 -13.86
N LEU A 270 17.35 -11.34 -15.18
CA LEU A 270 16.26 -11.47 -16.15
C LEU A 270 15.48 -12.78 -15.96
N ILE A 271 14.59 -12.80 -14.96
CA ILE A 271 13.63 -13.87 -14.71
C ILE A 271 12.22 -13.28 -14.63
N ASP A 272 11.20 -14.06 -15.02
CA ASP A 272 9.83 -13.55 -15.25
C ASP A 272 9.16 -12.94 -13.99
N ASP A 273 9.60 -13.32 -12.78
CA ASP A 273 9.05 -12.80 -11.51
C ASP A 273 9.82 -11.59 -10.95
N ASN A 274 10.86 -11.11 -11.63
CA ASN A 274 11.69 -10.00 -11.18
C ASN A 274 11.48 -8.77 -12.10
N GLU A 275 10.37 -8.08 -11.88
CA GLU A 275 9.96 -6.93 -12.69
C GLU A 275 9.96 -5.65 -11.83
N PHE A 276 10.40 -4.54 -12.43
CA PHE A 276 10.16 -3.21 -11.86
C PHE A 276 8.67 -2.91 -11.98
N SER A 277 8.01 -2.64 -10.85
CA SER A 277 6.55 -2.46 -10.73
C SER A 277 6.14 -1.11 -10.14
N GLY A 278 7.11 -0.27 -9.77
CA GLY A 278 6.84 1.08 -9.29
C GLY A 278 6.89 2.17 -10.36
N ILE A 279 7.02 3.41 -9.90
CA ILE A 279 7.26 4.60 -10.74
C ILE A 279 8.73 4.99 -10.62
N PHE A 280 9.44 5.17 -11.74
CA PHE A 280 10.75 5.79 -11.77
C PHE A 280 10.64 7.14 -12.48
N ASP A 281 10.60 8.23 -11.71
CA ASP A 281 10.53 9.59 -12.23
C ASP A 281 11.92 10.25 -12.22
N GLY A 282 12.49 10.45 -13.41
CA GLY A 282 13.76 11.15 -13.55
C GLY A 282 13.68 12.63 -13.16
N SER A 283 12.49 13.22 -12.97
CA SER A 283 12.31 14.66 -12.70
C SER A 283 13.05 15.57 -13.68
N ASN A 284 13.28 15.08 -14.91
CA ASN A 284 14.07 15.66 -15.99
C ASN A 284 15.60 15.72 -15.74
N TYR A 285 16.08 15.07 -14.69
CA TYR A 285 17.51 14.81 -14.48
C TYR A 285 18.02 13.70 -15.39
N VAL A 286 19.34 13.62 -15.52
CA VAL A 286 20.02 12.62 -16.34
C VAL A 286 20.86 11.65 -15.53
N ILE A 287 20.91 10.40 -15.99
CA ILE A 287 21.94 9.44 -15.62
C ILE A 287 22.98 9.46 -16.74
N LYS A 288 24.23 9.82 -16.41
CA LYS A 288 25.30 9.96 -17.40
C LYS A 288 26.47 9.02 -17.14
N ASN A 289 27.17 8.64 -18.21
CA ASN A 289 28.41 7.86 -18.17
C ASN A 289 28.28 6.46 -17.52
N LEU A 290 27.05 5.93 -17.42
CA LEU A 290 26.79 4.61 -16.86
C LEU A 290 27.47 3.53 -17.70
N TYR A 291 28.23 2.65 -17.05
CA TYR A 291 28.86 1.50 -17.68
C TYR A 291 28.23 0.18 -17.21
N ILE A 292 27.86 -0.68 -18.17
CA ILE A 292 27.43 -2.07 -17.93
C ILE A 292 28.10 -2.99 -18.94
N TYR A 293 28.79 -4.01 -18.45
CA TYR A 293 29.40 -5.07 -19.24
C TYR A 293 29.03 -6.44 -18.68
N SER A 294 28.42 -7.30 -19.50
CA SER A 294 28.13 -8.70 -19.15
C SER A 294 28.73 -9.66 -20.17
N PHE A 295 29.36 -10.73 -19.67
CA PHE A 295 29.94 -11.78 -20.51
C PHE A 295 28.93 -12.87 -20.90
N LYS A 296 27.81 -12.98 -20.18
CA LYS A 296 26.93 -14.16 -20.23
C LYS A 296 25.47 -13.86 -20.49
N ASP A 297 25.01 -12.65 -20.18
CA ASP A 297 23.59 -12.36 -20.08
C ASP A 297 23.16 -11.24 -21.03
N ASP A 298 21.86 -11.22 -21.29
CA ASP A 298 21.22 -10.06 -21.92
C ASP A 298 21.30 -8.88 -20.95
N ILE A 299 21.52 -7.67 -21.46
CA ILE A 299 21.60 -6.47 -20.61
C ILE A 299 20.68 -5.35 -21.09
N ALA A 300 20.12 -4.65 -20.12
CA ALA A 300 19.41 -3.40 -20.27
C ALA A 300 19.53 -2.61 -18.96
N LEU A 301 19.18 -1.31 -18.92
CA LEU A 301 19.14 -0.59 -17.65
C LEU A 301 18.05 -1.15 -16.73
N PHE A 302 16.85 -1.36 -17.27
CA PHE A 302 15.75 -2.06 -16.65
C PHE A 302 15.62 -3.44 -17.31
N SER A 303 15.74 -4.50 -16.51
CA SER A 303 15.55 -5.87 -17.01
C SER A 303 14.13 -6.06 -17.53
N CYS A 304 13.14 -5.97 -16.65
CA CYS A 304 11.73 -6.08 -17.03
C CYS A 304 10.93 -4.96 -16.35
N ILE A 305 10.06 -4.31 -17.12
CA ILE A 305 9.09 -3.32 -16.63
C ILE A 305 7.70 -3.97 -16.64
N ASN A 306 7.09 -4.06 -15.47
CA ASN A 306 5.76 -4.62 -15.24
C ASN A 306 4.66 -3.75 -15.87
N GLU A 307 3.45 -4.30 -16.05
CA GLU A 307 2.31 -3.59 -16.65
C GLU A 307 1.85 -2.36 -15.86
N ASP A 308 2.01 -2.37 -14.54
CA ASP A 308 1.64 -1.25 -13.66
C ASP A 308 2.76 -0.21 -13.51
N ALA A 309 3.97 -0.50 -14.01
CA ALA A 309 5.11 0.39 -13.85
C ALA A 309 5.11 1.58 -14.80
N THR A 310 5.70 2.68 -14.35
CA THR A 310 5.91 3.89 -15.17
C THR A 310 7.36 4.37 -15.06
N ILE A 311 8.04 4.49 -16.20
CA ILE A 311 9.35 5.16 -16.30
C ILE A 311 9.15 6.49 -17.01
N LYS A 312 9.55 7.60 -16.39
CA LYS A 312 9.28 8.92 -16.99
C LYS A 312 10.33 9.99 -16.73
N ASN A 313 10.33 11.00 -17.58
CA ASN A 313 11.11 12.25 -17.43
C ASN A 313 12.60 12.00 -17.18
N LEU A 314 13.21 11.07 -17.93
CA LEU A 314 14.56 10.59 -17.66
C LEU A 314 15.47 10.74 -18.88
N GLY A 315 16.65 11.33 -18.69
CA GLY A 315 17.70 11.33 -19.69
C GLY A 315 18.78 10.28 -19.42
N LEU A 316 19.11 9.49 -20.43
CA LEU A 316 20.26 8.58 -20.43
C LEU A 316 21.33 9.13 -21.37
N VAL A 317 22.46 9.56 -20.82
CA VAL A 317 23.46 10.35 -21.56
C VAL A 317 24.82 9.66 -21.52
N ASN A 318 25.42 9.43 -22.69
CA ASN A 318 26.74 8.80 -22.80
C ASN A 318 26.86 7.47 -22.03
N ILE A 319 25.78 6.67 -21.97
CA ILE A 319 25.85 5.36 -21.35
C ILE A 319 26.57 4.38 -22.29
N SER A 320 27.32 3.44 -21.71
CA SER A 320 28.08 2.42 -22.41
C SER A 320 27.62 1.05 -21.96
N LEU A 321 26.90 0.36 -22.85
CA LEU A 321 26.42 -0.98 -22.61
C LEU A 321 27.16 -1.95 -23.53
N THR A 322 27.68 -3.05 -23.00
CA THR A 322 28.36 -4.08 -23.79
C THR A 322 28.00 -5.49 -23.31
N SER A 323 27.51 -6.34 -24.21
CA SER A 323 27.14 -7.73 -23.90
C SER A 323 27.58 -8.70 -25.00
N LYS A 324 27.60 -10.01 -24.70
CA LYS A 324 27.74 -11.07 -25.70
C LYS A 324 26.41 -11.59 -26.25
N ASN A 325 25.27 -11.17 -25.68
CA ASN A 325 23.93 -11.58 -26.11
C ASN A 325 23.09 -10.35 -26.52
N ASN A 326 21.77 -10.35 -26.24
CA ASN A 326 20.88 -9.26 -26.59
C ASN A 326 21.13 -8.06 -25.68
N ILE A 327 20.92 -6.87 -26.23
CA ILE A 327 21.23 -5.64 -25.53
C ILE A 327 20.20 -4.56 -25.82
N ALA A 328 19.75 -3.89 -24.76
CA ALA A 328 18.82 -2.78 -24.84
C ALA A 328 19.36 -1.54 -24.12
N GLY A 329 19.15 -0.35 -24.68
CA GLY A 329 19.53 0.91 -24.05
C GLY A 329 18.79 1.20 -22.74
N LEU A 330 17.48 0.91 -22.72
CA LEU A 330 16.60 1.18 -21.58
C LEU A 330 16.03 -0.11 -21.00
N ALA A 331 15.31 -0.92 -21.79
CA ALA A 331 14.58 -2.06 -21.25
C ALA A 331 14.68 -3.32 -22.12
N TRP A 332 14.89 -4.49 -21.50
CA TRP A 332 14.79 -5.76 -22.23
C TRP A 332 13.32 -6.07 -22.53
N LYS A 333 12.42 -5.97 -21.55
CA LYS A 333 10.97 -6.07 -21.77
C LYS A 333 10.20 -4.93 -21.12
N ASN A 334 9.27 -4.35 -21.88
CA ASN A 334 8.33 -3.35 -21.40
C ASN A 334 6.89 -3.85 -21.48
N LYS A 335 6.19 -3.93 -20.36
CA LYS A 335 4.73 -4.10 -20.33
C LYS A 335 4.01 -2.84 -19.84
N GLY A 336 4.73 -1.92 -19.20
CA GLY A 336 4.19 -0.71 -18.58
C GLY A 336 4.26 0.52 -19.49
N LYS A 337 4.37 1.69 -18.85
CA LYS A 337 4.42 2.99 -19.52
C LYS A 337 5.83 3.59 -19.48
N ILE A 338 6.32 4.04 -20.63
CA ILE A 338 7.57 4.80 -20.77
C ILE A 338 7.23 6.14 -21.42
N GLU A 339 7.46 7.26 -20.74
CA GLU A 339 7.11 8.59 -21.26
C GLU A 339 8.21 9.64 -21.04
N ASN A 340 8.48 10.49 -22.03
CA ASN A 340 9.45 11.57 -21.91
C ASN A 340 10.87 11.07 -21.52
N VAL A 341 11.30 9.95 -22.12
CA VAL A 341 12.62 9.35 -21.88
C VAL A 341 13.48 9.46 -23.13
N TYR A 342 14.77 9.74 -22.96
CA TYR A 342 15.69 9.81 -24.08
C TYR A 342 17.02 9.13 -23.84
N LEU A 343 17.61 8.63 -24.94
CA LEU A 343 18.97 8.12 -24.99
C LEU A 343 19.81 9.00 -25.92
N TYR A 344 20.88 9.61 -25.40
CA TYR A 344 21.74 10.51 -26.17
C TYR A 344 23.22 10.18 -26.01
N GLY A 345 23.99 10.22 -27.09
CA GLY A 345 25.46 10.07 -27.07
C GLY A 345 25.98 8.70 -26.66
N SER A 346 25.06 7.73 -26.50
CA SER A 346 25.35 6.44 -25.87
C SER A 346 25.87 5.42 -26.88
N ILE A 347 26.64 4.44 -26.38
CA ILE A 347 27.24 3.36 -27.19
C ILE A 347 26.65 2.03 -26.70
N ILE A 348 26.08 1.28 -27.64
CA ILE A 348 25.56 -0.05 -27.41
C ILE A 348 26.38 -1.00 -28.29
N SER A 349 27.14 -1.91 -27.66
CA SER A 349 28.12 -2.75 -28.33
C SER A 349 27.98 -4.22 -27.98
N CYS A 350 28.41 -5.07 -28.91
CA CYS A 350 28.66 -6.49 -28.66
C CYS A 350 30.15 -6.71 -28.32
N ASP A 351 30.48 -7.69 -27.47
CA ASP A 351 31.87 -8.17 -27.29
C ASP A 351 32.08 -9.57 -27.92
N PRO A 352 33.04 -9.76 -28.85
CA PRO A 352 33.36 -11.06 -29.46
C PRO A 352 33.80 -12.13 -28.42
N PRO A 353 33.77 -13.45 -28.71
CA PRO A 353 33.50 -14.10 -30.00
C PRO A 353 32.04 -14.51 -30.20
N TYR A 354 31.56 -14.34 -31.44
CA TYR A 354 30.17 -14.59 -31.86
C TYR A 354 29.87 -16.09 -31.85
N SER A 355 29.07 -16.55 -30.89
CA SER A 355 28.65 -17.96 -30.82
C SER A 355 27.17 -18.19 -31.13
N LYS A 356 26.36 -17.13 -31.26
CA LYS A 356 24.89 -17.25 -31.44
C LYS A 356 24.36 -16.36 -32.56
N THR A 357 23.45 -16.91 -33.36
CA THR A 357 22.65 -16.20 -34.36
C THR A 357 21.37 -15.64 -33.71
N GLY A 358 20.79 -14.56 -34.25
CA GLY A 358 19.47 -14.05 -33.83
C GLY A 358 19.47 -13.11 -32.63
N LEU A 359 20.61 -12.50 -32.30
CA LEU A 359 20.72 -11.51 -31.22
C LEU A 359 20.17 -10.14 -31.65
N ASN A 360 19.69 -9.36 -30.67
CA ASN A 360 18.91 -8.15 -30.88
C ASN A 360 19.50 -6.93 -30.15
N TYR A 361 19.39 -5.75 -30.79
CA TYR A 361 19.93 -4.46 -30.32
C TYR A 361 18.84 -3.40 -30.45
N ALA A 362 18.49 -2.70 -29.37
CA ALA A 362 17.48 -1.65 -29.42
C ALA A 362 17.61 -0.67 -28.24
N PHE A 363 16.71 0.31 -28.17
CA PHE A 363 16.43 1.04 -26.93
C PHE A 363 15.49 0.23 -26.03
N VAL A 364 14.47 -0.41 -26.60
CA VAL A 364 13.64 -1.42 -25.94
C VAL A 364 13.55 -2.69 -26.80
N LEU A 365 13.89 -3.85 -26.26
CA LEU A 365 13.92 -5.08 -27.07
C LEU A 365 12.53 -5.65 -27.35
N ASP A 366 11.71 -5.83 -26.31
CA ASP A 366 10.37 -6.40 -26.43
C ASP A 366 9.33 -5.48 -25.76
N ASN A 367 8.47 -4.86 -26.56
CA ASN A 367 7.44 -3.93 -26.11
C ASN A 367 6.05 -4.56 -26.19
N SER A 368 5.39 -4.66 -25.04
CA SER A 368 3.97 -4.98 -24.85
C SER A 368 3.20 -3.86 -24.17
N GLY A 369 3.84 -2.72 -23.89
CA GLY A 369 3.25 -1.57 -23.20
C GLY A 369 3.16 -0.33 -24.08
N ASN A 370 3.19 0.85 -23.43
CA ASN A 370 3.05 2.16 -24.08
C ASN A 370 4.36 2.95 -24.00
N ILE A 371 4.84 3.43 -25.15
CA ILE A 371 6.03 4.30 -25.24
C ILE A 371 5.63 5.62 -25.90
N GLU A 372 5.78 6.73 -25.19
CA GLU A 372 5.33 8.05 -25.62
C GLU A 372 6.40 9.12 -25.47
N ASN A 373 6.50 10.00 -26.46
CA ASN A 373 7.36 11.18 -26.39
C ASN A 373 8.85 10.85 -26.08
N CYS A 374 9.38 9.79 -26.68
CA CYS A 374 10.73 9.30 -26.39
C CYS A 374 11.63 9.42 -27.62
N TYR A 375 12.94 9.57 -27.41
CA TYR A 375 13.87 9.60 -28.54
C TYR A 375 15.22 8.94 -28.27
N THR A 376 15.88 8.52 -29.35
CA THR A 376 17.21 7.89 -29.29
C THR A 376 18.15 8.51 -30.31
N ILE A 377 19.37 8.82 -29.88
CA ILE A 377 20.49 9.20 -30.73
C ILE A 377 21.71 8.49 -30.15
N CYS A 378 22.01 7.32 -30.72
CA CYS A 378 23.00 6.42 -30.18
C CYS A 378 23.84 5.77 -31.28
N ARG A 379 25.02 5.29 -30.90
CA ARG A 379 25.86 4.45 -31.75
C ARG A 379 25.58 2.98 -31.44
N LEU A 380 25.38 2.21 -32.49
CA LEU A 380 25.14 0.77 -32.42
C LEU A 380 26.33 0.09 -33.10
N ASN A 381 27.24 -0.49 -32.31
CA ASN A 381 28.33 -1.31 -32.82
C ASN A 381 27.83 -2.74 -33.02
N VAL A 382 27.46 -3.05 -34.26
CA VAL A 382 26.87 -4.34 -34.63
C VAL A 382 27.90 -5.09 -35.46
N PRO A 383 28.57 -6.12 -34.90
CA PRO A 383 29.75 -6.68 -35.54
C PRO A 383 29.47 -7.80 -36.54
N SER A 384 28.23 -8.28 -36.66
CA SER A 384 27.89 -9.38 -37.56
C SER A 384 26.48 -9.29 -38.14
N GLN A 385 26.31 -9.81 -39.35
CA GLN A 385 25.04 -9.78 -40.08
C GLN A 385 23.93 -10.63 -39.45
N TYR A 386 24.22 -11.48 -38.47
CA TYR A 386 23.21 -12.33 -37.81
C TYR A 386 22.41 -11.63 -36.71
N TYR A 387 22.64 -10.33 -36.54
CA TYR A 387 22.06 -9.50 -35.50
C TYR A 387 20.95 -8.63 -36.08
N ASN A 388 19.75 -8.69 -35.49
CA ASN A 388 18.69 -7.75 -35.82
C ASN A 388 18.86 -6.50 -34.96
N SER A 389 19.16 -5.37 -35.58
CA SER A 389 19.44 -4.14 -34.85
C SER A 389 18.46 -3.06 -35.22
N SER A 390 17.83 -2.50 -34.20
CA SER A 390 16.84 -1.44 -34.31
C SER A 390 17.36 -0.15 -33.71
N GLY A 391 17.03 0.98 -34.33
CA GLY A 391 17.27 2.28 -33.70
C GLY A 391 16.38 2.56 -32.49
N PHE A 392 15.22 1.90 -32.37
CA PHE A 392 14.28 2.18 -31.29
C PHE A 392 13.77 0.90 -30.61
N VAL A 393 12.93 0.10 -31.29
CA VAL A 393 12.32 -1.12 -30.72
C VAL A 393 12.61 -2.35 -31.58
N CYS A 394 12.92 -3.50 -31.00
CA CYS A 394 13.02 -4.74 -31.79
C CYS A 394 11.62 -5.33 -32.05
N ASN A 395 10.90 -5.73 -31.01
CA ASN A 395 9.57 -6.34 -31.14
C ASN A 395 8.51 -5.43 -30.51
N ASN A 396 7.53 -5.02 -31.31
CA ASN A 396 6.33 -4.31 -30.84
C ASN A 396 5.14 -5.27 -30.91
N ASN A 397 4.65 -5.72 -29.77
CA ASN A 397 3.64 -6.77 -29.65
C ASN A 397 2.22 -6.27 -29.92
N SER A 398 1.28 -7.19 -30.13
CA SER A 398 -0.15 -6.86 -30.23
C SER A 398 -0.59 -6.06 -28.99
N ASP A 399 -1.46 -5.07 -29.19
CA ASP A 399 -1.99 -4.17 -28.15
C ASP A 399 -0.96 -3.19 -27.52
N SER A 400 0.28 -3.16 -28.01
CA SER A 400 1.29 -2.17 -27.61
C SER A 400 1.27 -0.92 -28.48
N SER A 401 1.78 0.20 -27.94
CA SER A 401 1.83 1.48 -28.65
C SER A 401 3.19 2.19 -28.57
N ILE A 402 3.58 2.82 -29.67
CA ILE A 402 4.72 3.74 -29.76
C ILE A 402 4.23 5.02 -30.43
N ILE A 403 4.24 6.14 -29.70
CA ILE A 403 3.61 7.39 -30.13
C ILE A 403 4.58 8.55 -29.94
N ASN A 404 4.68 9.43 -30.93
CA ASN A 404 5.49 10.65 -30.87
C ASN A 404 6.96 10.36 -30.50
N CYS A 405 7.55 9.34 -31.11
CA CYS A 405 8.92 8.94 -30.84
C CYS A 405 9.83 9.11 -32.06
N TYR A 406 11.14 9.30 -31.86
CA TYR A 406 12.08 9.23 -32.98
C TYR A 406 13.41 8.55 -32.66
N SER A 407 14.07 8.04 -33.71
CA SER A 407 15.42 7.48 -33.60
C SER A 407 16.41 8.04 -34.63
N ILE A 408 17.65 8.18 -34.20
CA ILE A 408 18.81 8.48 -35.05
C ILE A 408 19.90 7.46 -34.70
N PRO A 409 19.76 6.21 -35.17
CA PRO A 409 20.80 5.20 -34.96
C PRO A 409 21.99 5.49 -35.87
N LEU A 410 23.19 5.47 -35.30
CA LEU A 410 24.45 5.46 -36.04
C LEU A 410 25.02 4.04 -36.00
N PHE A 411 24.76 3.27 -37.06
CA PHE A 411 25.25 1.91 -37.17
C PHE A 411 26.74 1.90 -37.55
N GLU A 412 27.55 1.22 -36.73
CA GLU A 412 28.95 0.93 -37.00
C GLU A 412 29.06 -0.57 -37.30
N THR A 413 29.10 -0.92 -38.59
CA THR A 413 29.14 -2.31 -39.06
C THR A 413 30.14 -2.48 -40.20
N SER A 414 30.62 -3.72 -40.40
CA SER A 414 31.53 -4.10 -41.49
C SER A 414 30.85 -4.90 -42.61
N TYR A 415 29.51 -4.97 -42.63
CA TYR A 415 28.72 -5.81 -43.54
C TYR A 415 27.46 -5.09 -44.05
N SER A 416 26.79 -5.66 -45.06
CA SER A 416 25.60 -5.08 -45.71
C SER A 416 24.33 -5.13 -44.86
N ALA A 417 23.55 -4.06 -44.89
CA ALA A 417 22.51 -3.65 -43.93
C ALA A 417 21.18 -4.47 -43.88
N SER A 418 21.11 -5.73 -44.32
CA SER A 418 19.81 -6.43 -44.45
C SER A 418 19.03 -6.58 -43.13
N ASN A 419 19.73 -6.64 -42.00
CA ASN A 419 19.15 -6.82 -40.66
C ASN A 419 19.28 -5.56 -39.78
N LEU A 420 19.49 -4.40 -40.40
CA LEU A 420 19.48 -3.10 -39.73
C LEU A 420 18.15 -2.41 -39.99
N TYR A 421 17.54 -1.89 -38.93
CA TYR A 421 16.23 -1.27 -38.94
C TYR A 421 16.30 0.10 -38.30
N GLY A 422 15.78 1.11 -39.00
CA GLY A 422 15.84 2.50 -38.55
C GLY A 422 15.08 2.72 -37.24
N PHE A 423 13.92 2.10 -37.09
CA PHE A 423 13.02 2.34 -35.96
C PHE A 423 12.49 1.07 -35.31
N CYS A 424 11.93 0.13 -36.08
CA CYS A 424 11.33 -1.09 -35.56
C CYS A 424 11.72 -2.32 -36.39
N VAL A 425 12.14 -3.42 -35.75
CA VAL A 425 12.42 -4.69 -36.46
C VAL A 425 11.12 -5.41 -36.80
N ASN A 426 10.22 -5.58 -35.84
CA ASN A 426 8.98 -6.34 -36.00
C ASN A 426 7.80 -5.62 -35.30
N ALA A 427 6.83 -5.18 -36.09
CA ALA A 427 5.56 -4.64 -35.58
C ALA A 427 4.46 -5.67 -35.80
N LYS A 428 3.98 -6.30 -34.72
CA LYS A 428 2.93 -7.33 -34.79
C LYS A 428 1.58 -6.70 -35.14
N SER A 429 0.72 -7.51 -35.78
CA SER A 429 -0.66 -7.12 -36.06
C SER A 429 -1.38 -6.73 -34.75
N GLY A 430 -2.12 -5.62 -34.78
CA GLY A 430 -2.77 -5.04 -33.60
C GLY A 430 -1.89 -4.11 -32.76
N SER A 431 -0.61 -3.93 -33.11
CA SER A 431 0.25 -2.91 -32.49
C SER A 431 0.10 -1.54 -33.18
N ALA A 432 0.37 -0.45 -32.45
CA ALA A 432 0.31 0.91 -32.98
C ALA A 432 1.68 1.58 -32.97
N ILE A 433 2.10 2.12 -34.12
CA ILE A 433 3.26 3.01 -34.23
C ILE A 433 2.79 4.27 -34.94
N LEU A 434 2.64 5.37 -34.18
CA LEU A 434 1.96 6.59 -34.63
C LEU A 434 2.88 7.80 -34.48
N SER A 435 2.86 8.69 -35.48
CA SER A 435 3.61 9.96 -35.48
C SER A 435 5.07 9.79 -35.02
N SER A 436 5.71 8.72 -35.46
CA SER A 436 7.03 8.30 -35.01
C SER A 436 7.97 8.09 -36.18
N TYR A 437 9.24 8.46 -36.02
CA TYR A 437 10.13 8.69 -37.15
C TYR A 437 11.53 8.12 -36.95
N TRP A 438 12.27 7.86 -38.02
CA TRP A 438 13.73 7.66 -37.93
C TRP A 438 14.49 8.44 -39.00
N ASN A 439 15.76 8.72 -38.71
CA ASN A 439 16.62 9.45 -39.64
C ASN A 439 17.22 8.54 -40.70
N ILE A 440 16.70 8.57 -41.93
CA ILE A 440 17.21 7.74 -43.05
C ILE A 440 18.60 8.20 -43.52
N THR A 441 18.92 9.50 -43.39
CA THR A 441 20.17 10.08 -43.90
C THR A 441 21.36 9.66 -43.05
N LEU A 442 21.26 9.78 -41.73
CA LEU A 442 22.33 9.47 -40.80
C LEU A 442 22.46 7.97 -40.54
N SER A 443 21.33 7.26 -40.42
CA SER A 443 21.36 5.81 -40.23
C SER A 443 21.83 5.05 -41.47
N LYS A 444 21.65 5.63 -42.67
CA LYS A 444 21.86 4.96 -43.97
C LYS A 444 21.02 3.69 -44.11
N VAL A 445 19.89 3.62 -43.40
CA VAL A 445 18.96 2.49 -43.39
C VAL A 445 17.58 2.93 -43.85
N VAL A 446 17.01 2.16 -44.77
CA VAL A 446 15.66 2.37 -45.32
C VAL A 446 14.63 1.37 -44.79
N ASN A 447 15.06 0.34 -44.08
CA ASN A 447 14.19 -0.71 -43.56
C ASN A 447 13.62 -0.34 -42.20
N SER A 448 12.32 -0.55 -42.01
CA SER A 448 11.64 -0.52 -40.71
C SER A 448 10.27 -1.19 -40.85
N SER A 449 9.84 -1.94 -39.84
CA SER A 449 8.48 -2.50 -39.79
C SER A 449 7.43 -1.50 -39.30
N GLY A 450 7.84 -0.29 -38.90
CA GLY A 450 6.95 0.80 -38.54
C GLY A 450 7.68 2.12 -38.27
N GLY A 451 6.90 3.18 -38.09
CA GLY A 451 7.38 4.56 -38.12
C GLY A 451 7.58 5.06 -39.56
N ASP A 452 7.93 6.34 -39.71
CA ASP A 452 8.17 6.97 -41.00
C ASP A 452 9.64 7.44 -41.13
N GLY A 453 10.30 6.99 -42.19
CA GLY A 453 11.66 7.42 -42.51
C GLY A 453 11.70 8.87 -42.97
N LYS A 454 12.52 9.69 -42.32
CA LYS A 454 12.69 11.12 -42.60
C LYS A 454 14.15 11.48 -42.75
N THR A 455 14.44 12.38 -43.68
CA THR A 455 15.78 12.94 -43.86
C THR A 455 16.19 13.77 -42.66
N THR A 456 17.49 14.07 -42.57
CA THR A 456 17.99 14.98 -41.52
C THR A 456 17.33 16.36 -41.58
N GLU A 457 17.08 16.89 -42.78
CA GLU A 457 16.43 18.19 -42.94
C GLU A 457 14.98 18.16 -42.50
N GLU A 458 14.23 17.11 -42.87
CA GLU A 458 12.85 16.93 -42.43
C GLU A 458 12.75 16.79 -40.90
N LEU A 459 13.60 15.98 -40.27
CA LEU A 459 13.57 15.81 -38.81
C LEU A 459 13.96 17.06 -38.03
N LYS A 460 14.62 18.04 -38.67
CA LYS A 460 14.91 19.35 -38.06
C LYS A 460 13.81 20.38 -38.29
N ASN A 461 12.77 20.03 -39.05
CA ASN A 461 11.67 20.91 -39.35
C ASN A 461 10.44 20.57 -38.50
N GLN A 462 10.00 21.52 -37.67
CA GLN A 462 8.84 21.36 -36.78
C GLN A 462 7.57 20.92 -37.54
N SER A 463 7.37 21.36 -38.78
CA SER A 463 6.18 21.00 -39.56
C SER A 463 6.10 19.51 -39.92
N THR A 464 7.19 18.76 -39.78
CA THR A 464 7.23 17.31 -39.97
C THR A 464 6.43 16.55 -38.90
N PHE A 465 6.25 17.17 -37.73
CA PHE A 465 5.75 16.53 -36.51
C PHE A 465 4.30 16.94 -36.23
N THR A 466 3.37 16.50 -37.08
CA THR A 466 1.99 17.04 -37.16
C THR A 466 1.07 16.74 -35.96
N ASN A 467 1.52 15.97 -34.97
CA ASN A 467 0.74 15.62 -33.75
C ASN A 467 1.58 15.76 -32.46
N TRP A 468 2.68 16.50 -32.54
CA TRP A 468 3.58 16.70 -31.41
C TRP A 468 3.24 18.00 -30.69
N ASP A 469 3.24 17.97 -29.36
CA ASP A 469 3.03 19.15 -28.53
C ASP A 469 4.35 19.93 -28.37
N PHE A 470 4.56 20.94 -29.23
CA PHE A 470 5.67 21.88 -29.11
C PHE A 470 5.41 23.04 -28.15
N ASP A 471 4.22 23.13 -27.58
CA ASP A 471 3.88 24.16 -26.58
C ASP A 471 4.30 23.72 -25.19
N ASN A 472 4.25 22.41 -24.88
CA ASN A 472 4.54 21.90 -23.54
C ASN A 472 5.64 20.81 -23.49
N ILE A 473 5.76 19.96 -24.52
CA ILE A 473 6.62 18.76 -24.43
C ILE A 473 7.92 18.94 -25.20
N TRP A 474 7.83 19.36 -26.46
CA TRP A 474 8.94 19.37 -27.41
C TRP A 474 9.43 20.77 -27.74
N SER A 475 10.71 20.89 -28.10
CA SER A 475 11.32 22.12 -28.63
C SER A 475 12.32 21.80 -29.73
N ILE A 476 12.54 22.76 -30.63
CA ILE A 476 13.66 22.80 -31.57
C ILE A 476 14.38 24.12 -31.33
N SER A 477 15.70 24.06 -31.21
CA SER A 477 16.56 25.23 -30.99
C SER A 477 17.41 25.50 -32.23
N GLY A 478 18.02 26.68 -32.30
CA GLY A 478 18.87 27.08 -33.42
C GLY A 478 18.15 27.90 -34.49
N ASP A 479 18.94 28.53 -35.35
CA ASP A 479 18.45 29.30 -36.50
C ASP A 479 18.21 28.40 -37.73
N GLU A 480 17.72 28.97 -38.84
CA GLU A 480 17.44 28.23 -40.08
C GLU A 480 18.63 27.45 -40.63
N SER A 481 19.87 27.88 -40.34
CA SER A 481 21.09 27.23 -40.81
C SER A 481 21.60 26.14 -39.88
N ASN A 482 21.19 26.14 -38.60
CA ASN A 482 21.70 25.21 -37.58
C ASN A 482 20.62 24.77 -36.57
N LYS A 483 19.46 24.33 -37.06
CA LYS A 483 18.41 23.75 -36.21
C LYS A 483 18.88 22.45 -35.52
N SER A 484 18.52 22.30 -34.25
CA SER A 484 18.62 21.03 -33.52
C SER A 484 17.56 20.04 -33.99
N TYR A 485 17.70 18.77 -33.59
CA TYR A 485 16.55 17.86 -33.62
C TYR A 485 15.55 18.22 -32.51
N PRO A 486 14.29 17.75 -32.58
CA PRO A 486 13.33 17.91 -31.51
C PRO A 486 13.86 17.33 -30.20
N TYR A 487 13.62 18.02 -29.12
CA TYR A 487 14.08 17.62 -27.80
C TYR A 487 13.07 17.99 -26.72
N LEU A 488 13.13 17.31 -25.58
CA LEU A 488 12.16 17.52 -24.50
C LEU A 488 12.42 18.86 -23.81
N LYS A 489 11.41 19.71 -23.64
CA LYS A 489 11.58 21.09 -23.12
C LYS A 489 12.28 21.17 -21.77
N ASN A 490 12.05 20.19 -20.91
CA ASN A 490 12.58 20.19 -19.55
C ASN A 490 13.96 19.52 -19.45
N GLN A 491 14.55 19.05 -20.55
CA GLN A 491 15.88 18.48 -20.55
C GLN A 491 16.96 19.57 -20.37
N SER A 492 18.14 19.17 -19.89
CA SER A 492 19.30 20.05 -19.80
C SER A 492 19.74 20.59 -21.17
N LEU A 493 20.05 21.89 -21.25
CA LEU A 493 20.54 22.52 -22.49
C LEU A 493 21.87 21.92 -22.98
N LEU A 494 22.66 21.33 -22.07
CA LEU A 494 23.92 20.64 -22.40
C LEU A 494 23.69 19.33 -23.17
N THR A 495 22.47 18.80 -23.16
CA THR A 495 22.10 17.55 -23.84
C THR A 495 21.22 17.80 -25.06
N VAL A 496 21.13 19.06 -25.53
CA VAL A 496 20.39 19.40 -26.74
C VAL A 496 20.99 18.68 -27.95
N PRO A 497 20.20 17.89 -28.68
CA PRO A 497 20.70 17.06 -29.76
C PRO A 497 21.06 17.91 -30.98
N ASN A 498 22.35 18.24 -31.09
CA ASN A 498 22.98 18.76 -32.28
C ASN A 498 23.92 17.72 -32.89
N VAL A 499 24.08 17.72 -34.21
CA VAL A 499 24.88 16.74 -34.99
C VAL A 499 26.37 16.73 -34.58
N ILE A 500 26.83 17.68 -33.76
CA ILE A 500 28.25 18.03 -33.62
C ILE A 500 29.03 17.18 -32.58
N ASN A 501 28.40 16.48 -31.64
CA ASN A 501 29.14 15.75 -30.59
C ASN A 501 29.34 14.24 -30.84
N LEU A 502 29.07 13.74 -32.05
CA LEU A 502 29.30 12.33 -32.40
C LEU A 502 30.60 12.14 -33.20
N LYS A 503 31.62 12.98 -32.98
CA LYS A 503 32.98 12.69 -33.44
C LYS A 503 33.61 11.59 -32.58
N LYS A 504 34.32 10.70 -33.25
CA LYS A 504 35.13 9.63 -32.68
C LYS A 504 36.14 10.30 -31.73
N ASP A 505 36.23 9.89 -30.47
CA ASP A 505 37.50 10.06 -29.76
C ASP A 505 38.51 9.19 -30.51
N GLU A 506 39.19 9.79 -31.49
CA GLU A 506 40.37 9.21 -32.13
C GLU A 506 41.49 9.21 -31.09
N GLY A 507 41.44 8.24 -30.18
CA GLY A 507 42.33 8.22 -29.03
C GLY A 507 42.18 7.00 -28.14
N ARG A 508 42.24 5.78 -28.70
CA ARG A 508 42.87 4.60 -28.08
C ARG A 508 43.01 3.45 -29.07
#